data_AF-A0A2E8VFR3-F1
#
_entry.id   AF-A0A2E8VFR3-F1
#
_cell.length_a   1.000
_cell.length_b   1.000
_cell.length_c   1.000
_cell.angle_alpha   90.00
_cell.angle_beta   90.00
_cell.angle_gamma   90.00
#
_symmetry.space_group_name_H-M   'P 1'
#
loop_
_entity.id
_entity.type
_entity.pdbx_description
1 polymer ?
#
loop_
_entity_poly.entity_id
_entity_poly.type
_entity_poly.pdbx_seq_one_letter_code
_entity_poly.pdbx_strand_id
1 'polypeptide(L)'
;MGLVCNDDFYRSSIYNCMLLVIYFVKKLKEKGNIMSILSDEKINEELSNMDGWIFKDNQVSKSYDFDKYMDGIKFVNVLARVAEEVNHHPDLVVGWCKVSVSFTSHDQGGVTSDCISMAKTVDKL
;
A
#
# COMPACT_ATOMS: atom_id res chain seq x y z
N MET A 1 7.16 5.52 63.74
CA MET A 1 7.99 5.26 62.55
C MET A 1 7.09 4.63 61.49
N GLY A 2 6.57 5.43 60.56
CA GLY A 2 5.79 4.94 59.41
C GLY A 2 6.72 4.70 58.24
N LEU A 3 6.69 3.50 57.66
CA LEU A 3 7.39 3.18 56.42
C LEU A 3 6.54 3.72 55.26
N VAL A 4 7.06 4.73 54.57
CA VAL A 4 6.55 5.17 53.26
C VAL A 4 7.14 4.21 52.24
N CYS A 5 6.32 3.33 51.67
CA CYS A 5 6.71 2.51 50.52
C CYS A 5 6.64 3.39 49.26
N ASN A 6 7.77 3.51 48.56
CA ASN A 6 7.89 4.26 47.31
C ASN A 6 7.13 3.55 46.17
N ASP A 7 6.02 4.13 45.74
CA ASP A 7 5.17 3.69 44.62
C ASP A 7 5.70 4.09 43.21
N ASP A 8 6.98 4.46 43.08
CA ASP A 8 7.50 5.01 41.81
C ASP A 8 8.02 3.95 40.84
N PHE A 9 8.32 2.73 41.31
CA PHE A 9 8.83 1.66 40.43
C PHE A 9 7.71 0.95 39.66
N TYR A 10 6.48 0.92 40.20
CA TYR A 10 5.34 0.23 39.58
C TYR A 10 4.70 1.06 38.45
N ARG A 11 4.84 2.39 38.48
CA ARG A 11 4.27 3.30 37.49
C ARG A 11 4.95 3.19 36.12
N SER A 12 6.29 3.09 36.07
CA SER A 12 7.07 3.05 34.82
C SER A 12 6.80 1.78 33.99
N SER A 13 6.65 0.64 34.64
CA SER A 13 6.39 -0.65 33.96
C SER A 13 5.00 -0.71 33.32
N ILE A 14 3.99 -0.07 33.92
CA ILE A 14 2.63 -0.06 33.39
C ILE A 14 2.52 0.89 32.19
N TYR A 15 3.17 2.06 32.20
CA TYR A 15 3.17 2.96 31.04
C TYR A 15 3.83 2.33 29.82
N ASN A 16 4.92 1.59 30.01
CA ASN A 16 5.60 0.92 28.91
C ASN A 16 4.75 -0.24 28.35
N CYS A 17 4.08 -1.00 29.23
CA CYS A 17 3.15 -2.05 28.82
C CYS A 17 1.90 -1.48 28.11
N MET A 18 1.36 -0.36 28.59
CA MET A 18 0.22 0.32 27.98
C MET A 18 0.57 0.91 26.61
N LEU A 19 1.76 1.50 26.45
CA LEU A 19 2.28 1.95 25.15
C LEU A 19 2.46 0.79 24.17
N LEU A 20 2.96 -0.36 24.65
CA LEU A 20 3.14 -1.56 23.83
C LEU A 20 1.79 -2.17 23.41
N VAL A 21 0.80 -2.18 24.31
CA VAL A 21 -0.57 -2.61 24.01
C VAL A 21 -1.25 -1.64 23.05
N ILE A 22 -1.09 -0.33 23.21
CA ILE A 22 -1.63 0.66 22.26
C ILE A 22 -0.95 0.53 20.90
N TYR A 23 0.37 0.35 20.86
CA TYR A 23 1.12 0.08 19.63
C TYR A 23 0.65 -1.21 18.96
N PHE A 24 0.47 -2.28 19.73
CA PHE A 24 0.01 -3.57 19.22
C PHE A 24 -1.44 -3.50 18.74
N VAL A 25 -2.34 -2.85 19.49
CA VAL A 25 -3.74 -2.63 19.10
C VAL A 25 -3.84 -1.72 17.88
N LYS A 26 -3.01 -0.67 17.76
CA LYS A 26 -2.91 0.13 16.53
C LYS A 26 -2.44 -0.72 15.35
N LYS A 27 -1.38 -1.50 15.53
CA LYS A 27 -0.83 -2.40 14.50
C LYS A 27 -1.81 -3.50 14.10
N LEU A 28 -2.64 -3.99 15.04
CA LEU A 28 -3.73 -4.92 14.76
C LEU A 28 -4.89 -4.23 14.05
N LYS A 29 -5.19 -2.96 14.34
CA LYS A 29 -6.21 -2.18 13.63
C LYS A 29 -5.78 -1.82 12.21
N GLU A 30 -4.48 -1.60 12.00
CA GLU A 30 -3.85 -1.43 10.68
C GLU A 30 -3.86 -2.74 9.88
N LYS A 31 -3.54 -3.88 10.51
CA LYS A 31 -3.65 -5.22 9.89
C LYS A 31 -5.09 -5.72 9.70
N GLY A 32 -6.01 -5.22 10.53
CA GLY A 32 -7.42 -5.57 10.58
C GLY A 32 -8.32 -4.62 9.81
N ASN A 33 -7.75 -3.66 9.07
CA ASN A 33 -8.47 -3.05 7.96
C ASN A 33 -8.67 -4.14 6.92
N ILE A 34 -9.77 -4.89 7.09
CA ILE A 34 -10.31 -5.79 6.08
C ILE A 34 -10.16 -5.07 4.75
N MET A 35 -9.49 -5.70 3.78
CA MET A 35 -9.21 -5.19 2.43
C MET A 35 -10.53 -4.94 1.70
N SER A 36 -11.26 -3.93 2.14
CA SER A 36 -12.55 -3.59 1.62
C SER A 36 -12.33 -2.83 0.34
N ILE A 37 -13.14 -3.16 -0.65
CA ILE A 37 -13.24 -2.41 -1.88
C ILE A 37 -13.47 -0.94 -1.53
N LEU A 38 -12.67 -0.06 -2.12
CA LEU A 38 -12.83 1.38 -1.96
C LEU A 38 -14.01 1.86 -2.81
N SER A 39 -14.69 2.93 -2.35
CA SER A 39 -15.67 3.58 -3.21
C SER A 39 -14.99 4.35 -4.34
N ASP A 40 -15.70 4.51 -5.45
CA ASP A 40 -15.24 5.28 -6.60
C ASP A 40 -14.85 6.70 -6.22
N GLU A 41 -15.58 7.37 -5.31
CA GLU A 41 -15.20 8.71 -4.85
C GLU A 41 -13.85 8.69 -4.12
N LYS A 42 -13.63 7.68 -3.27
CA LYS A 42 -12.38 7.56 -2.53
C LYS A 42 -11.20 7.24 -3.45
N ILE A 43 -11.39 6.38 -4.44
CA ILE A 43 -10.37 6.07 -5.43
C ILE A 43 -10.00 7.34 -6.20
N ASN A 44 -10.99 8.07 -6.71
CA ASN A 44 -10.74 9.30 -7.46
C ASN A 44 -10.09 10.39 -6.61
N GLU A 45 -10.43 10.51 -5.32
CA GLU A 45 -9.75 11.41 -4.39
C GLU A 45 -8.25 11.06 -4.26
N GLU A 46 -7.92 9.78 -4.06
CA GLU A 46 -6.54 9.33 -3.92
C GLU A 46 -5.74 9.52 -5.23
N LEU A 47 -6.37 9.29 -6.39
CA LEU A 47 -5.75 9.45 -7.71
C LEU A 47 -5.65 10.91 -8.15
N SER A 48 -6.38 11.85 -7.53
CA SER A 48 -6.38 13.27 -7.93
C SER A 48 -5.00 13.93 -7.92
N ASN A 49 -4.06 13.40 -7.13
CA ASN A 49 -2.68 13.89 -7.03
C ASN A 49 -1.67 12.99 -7.75
N MET A 50 -2.13 12.03 -8.55
CA MET A 50 -1.31 11.02 -9.23
C MET A 50 -1.48 11.16 -10.74
N ASP A 51 -0.56 11.87 -11.38
CA ASP A 51 -0.68 12.18 -12.81
C ASP A 51 -0.65 10.91 -13.68
N GLY A 52 -1.53 10.84 -14.67
CA GLY A 52 -1.66 9.72 -15.61
C GLY A 52 -2.31 8.44 -15.06
N TRP A 53 -2.69 8.39 -13.77
CA TRP A 53 -3.46 7.27 -13.22
C TRP A 53 -4.96 7.44 -13.46
N ILE A 54 -5.61 6.37 -13.91
CA ILE A 54 -7.03 6.36 -14.27
C ILE A 54 -7.71 5.19 -13.57
N PHE A 55 -8.86 5.44 -12.96
CA PHE A 55 -9.76 4.41 -12.49
C PHE A 55 -10.84 4.10 -13.53
N LYS A 56 -10.90 2.84 -13.98
CA LYS A 56 -11.90 2.37 -14.94
C LYS A 56 -12.07 0.86 -14.82
N ASP A 57 -13.28 0.35 -15.05
CA ASP A 57 -13.58 -1.09 -15.11
C ASP A 57 -13.09 -1.86 -13.86
N ASN A 58 -13.24 -1.26 -12.68
CA ASN A 58 -12.78 -1.78 -11.38
C ASN A 58 -11.25 -1.99 -11.27
N GLN A 59 -10.47 -1.20 -12.00
CA GLN A 59 -9.01 -1.23 -11.95
C GLN A 59 -8.44 0.18 -11.96
N VAL A 60 -7.32 0.37 -11.27
CA VAL A 60 -6.51 1.58 -11.43
C VAL A 60 -5.37 1.27 -12.38
N SER A 61 -5.13 2.14 -13.37
CA SER A 61 -4.15 1.88 -14.41
C SER A 61 -3.39 3.12 -14.84
N LYS A 62 -2.16 2.92 -15.31
CA LYS A 62 -1.30 3.94 -15.92
C LYS A 62 -0.44 3.31 -17.02
N SER A 63 -0.17 4.06 -18.07
CA SER A 63 0.77 3.66 -19.12
C SER A 63 2.05 4.48 -19.06
N TYR A 64 3.17 3.82 -19.24
CA TYR A 64 4.51 4.38 -19.24
C TYR A 64 5.12 4.20 -20.62
N ASP A 65 5.59 5.28 -21.22
CA ASP A 65 6.29 5.29 -22.51
C ASP A 65 7.82 5.30 -22.27
N PHE A 66 8.56 4.60 -23.13
CA PHE A 66 10.01 4.44 -23.04
C PHE A 66 10.68 4.67 -24.41
N ASP A 67 11.92 5.13 -24.43
CA ASP A 67 12.64 5.33 -25.71
C ASP A 67 13.00 4.01 -26.40
N LYS A 68 13.22 2.94 -25.62
CA LYS A 68 13.63 1.62 -26.11
C LYS A 68 12.85 0.52 -25.42
N TYR A 69 12.59 -0.55 -26.17
CA TYR A 69 11.90 -1.74 -25.64
C TYR A 69 12.55 -2.29 -24.36
N MET A 70 13.89 -2.37 -24.35
CA MET A 70 14.63 -2.90 -23.19
C MET A 70 14.57 -2.01 -21.95
N ASP A 71 14.23 -0.73 -22.07
CA ASP A 71 14.03 0.14 -20.91
C ASP A 71 12.69 -0.15 -20.23
N GLY A 72 11.64 -0.44 -21.02
CA GLY A 72 10.38 -0.99 -20.49
C GLY A 72 10.57 -2.33 -19.77
N ILE A 73 11.39 -3.23 -20.32
CA ILE A 73 11.71 -4.51 -19.65
C ILE A 73 12.44 -4.30 -18.32
N LYS A 74 13.38 -3.34 -18.25
CA LYS A 74 14.05 -3.01 -16.97
C LYS A 74 13.05 -2.49 -15.94
N PHE A 75 12.14 -1.60 -16.35
CA PHE A 75 11.07 -1.11 -15.49
C PHE A 75 10.20 -2.27 -14.96
N VAL A 76 9.76 -3.17 -15.84
CA VAL A 76 8.98 -4.38 -15.45
C VAL A 76 9.74 -5.22 -14.44
N ASN A 77 11.04 -5.44 -14.61
CA ASN A 77 11.85 -6.24 -13.67
C ASN A 77 11.99 -5.58 -12.28
N VAL A 78 12.03 -4.24 -12.21
CA VAL A 78 12.02 -3.53 -10.92
C VAL A 78 10.64 -3.66 -10.28
N LEU A 79 9.58 -3.39 -11.04
CA LEU A 79 8.21 -3.47 -10.57
C LEU A 79 7.86 -4.88 -10.07
N ALA A 80 8.25 -5.93 -10.79
CA ALA A 80 7.99 -7.32 -10.41
C ALA A 80 8.60 -7.68 -9.05
N ARG A 81 9.80 -7.17 -8.73
CA ARG A 81 10.43 -7.39 -7.41
C ARG A 81 9.66 -6.70 -6.29
N VAL A 82 9.27 -5.44 -6.51
CA VAL A 82 8.46 -4.69 -5.53
C VAL A 82 7.13 -5.38 -5.29
N ALA A 83 6.46 -5.82 -6.36
CA ALA A 83 5.19 -6.54 -6.28
C ALA A 83 5.28 -7.84 -5.47
N GLU A 84 6.37 -8.59 -5.64
CA GLU A 84 6.63 -9.80 -4.86
C GLU A 84 6.91 -9.48 -3.38
N GLU A 85 7.70 -8.44 -3.08
CA GLU A 85 8.02 -8.03 -1.71
C GLU A 85 6.76 -7.61 -0.92
N VAL A 86 5.79 -6.98 -1.57
CA VAL A 86 4.53 -6.57 -0.95
C VAL A 86 3.40 -7.60 -1.09
N ASN A 87 3.63 -8.71 -1.80
CA ASN A 87 2.64 -9.72 -2.12
C ASN A 87 1.36 -9.15 -2.75
N HIS A 88 1.52 -8.25 -3.74
CA HIS A 88 0.42 -7.67 -4.51
C HIS A 88 0.86 -7.46 -5.96
N HIS A 89 0.38 -8.33 -6.85
CA HIS A 89 0.87 -8.42 -8.22
C HIS A 89 0.07 -7.54 -9.19
N PRO A 90 0.71 -6.69 -10.01
CA PRO A 90 0.04 -5.97 -11.08
C PRO A 90 -0.28 -6.89 -12.26
N ASP A 91 -1.30 -6.52 -13.02
CA ASP A 91 -1.47 -6.95 -14.40
C ASP A 91 -0.64 -6.02 -15.31
N LEU A 92 0.16 -6.62 -16.20
CA LEU A 92 1.10 -5.90 -17.06
C LEU A 92 0.85 -6.20 -18.53
N VAL A 93 0.76 -5.14 -19.35
CA VAL A 93 0.78 -5.23 -20.80
C VAL A 93 2.03 -4.57 -21.34
N VAL A 94 2.93 -5.37 -21.92
CA VAL A 94 4.19 -4.90 -22.50
C VAL A 94 4.04 -4.80 -24.02
N GLY A 95 3.97 -3.57 -24.52
CA GLY A 95 3.97 -3.25 -25.94
C GLY A 95 5.32 -2.74 -26.44
N TRP A 96 5.36 -2.27 -27.69
CA TRP A 96 6.54 -1.60 -28.21
C TRP A 96 6.75 -0.26 -27.50
N CYS A 97 7.85 -0.13 -26.75
CA CYS A 97 8.22 1.10 -26.04
C CYS A 97 7.13 1.61 -25.06
N LYS A 98 6.23 0.72 -24.61
CA LYS A 98 5.12 1.07 -23.73
C LYS A 98 4.85 -0.06 -22.75
N VAL A 99 4.65 0.28 -21.48
CA VAL A 99 4.20 -0.65 -20.44
C VAL A 99 2.96 -0.09 -19.79
N SER A 100 1.85 -0.81 -19.89
CA SER A 100 0.63 -0.50 -19.13
C SER A 100 0.60 -1.33 -17.87
N VAL A 101 0.36 -0.68 -16.73
CA VAL A 101 0.27 -1.27 -15.40
C VAL A 101 -1.14 -1.10 -14.89
N SER A 102 -1.76 -2.18 -14.41
CA SER A 102 -3.07 -2.13 -13.76
C SER A 102 -3.06 -2.89 -12.43
N PHE A 103 -3.79 -2.36 -11.46
CA PHE A 103 -4.00 -2.98 -10.16
C PHE A 103 -5.48 -3.16 -9.87
N THR A 104 -5.81 -4.35 -9.40
CA THR A 104 -7.11 -4.72 -8.82
C THR A 104 -6.90 -5.87 -7.86
N SER A 105 -7.79 -6.02 -6.88
CA SER A 105 -7.81 -7.20 -6.02
C SER A 105 -8.78 -8.21 -6.62
N HIS A 106 -8.27 -9.15 -7.41
CA HIS A 106 -9.06 -10.21 -8.06
C HIS A 106 -9.94 -10.98 -7.05
N ASP A 107 -9.39 -11.27 -5.87
CA ASP A 107 -10.11 -11.99 -4.79
C ASP A 107 -11.27 -11.19 -4.17
N GLN A 108 -11.17 -9.85 -4.21
CA GLN A 108 -12.18 -8.95 -3.65
C GLN A 108 -13.11 -8.39 -4.73
N GLY A 109 -12.80 -8.59 -6.01
CA GLY A 109 -13.61 -8.10 -7.14
C GLY A 109 -13.54 -6.57 -7.36
N GLY A 110 -12.50 -5.90 -6.85
CA GLY A 110 -12.37 -4.45 -6.98
C GLY A 110 -11.06 -3.86 -6.46
N VAL A 111 -10.96 -2.54 -6.52
CA VAL A 111 -9.77 -1.79 -6.07
C VAL A 111 -9.80 -1.64 -4.55
N THR A 112 -8.71 -2.01 -3.91
CA THR A 112 -8.52 -1.88 -2.45
C THR A 112 -7.45 -0.83 -2.14
N SER A 113 -7.23 -0.57 -0.85
CA SER A 113 -6.13 0.32 -0.40
C SER A 113 -4.76 -0.14 -0.90
N ASP A 114 -4.55 -1.45 -1.06
CA ASP A 114 -3.27 -2.02 -1.48
C ASP A 114 -2.99 -1.71 -2.95
N CYS A 115 -4.03 -1.74 -3.79
CA CYS A 115 -3.93 -1.31 -5.19
C CYS A 115 -3.47 0.16 -5.29
N ILE A 116 -4.03 1.05 -4.45
CA ILE A 116 -3.64 2.46 -4.40
C ILE A 116 -2.22 2.63 -3.85
N SER A 117 -1.86 1.88 -2.80
CA SER A 117 -0.51 1.88 -2.23
C SER A 117 0.54 1.45 -3.25
N MET A 118 0.21 0.41 -4.03
CA MET A 118 1.07 -0.06 -5.11
C MET A 118 1.17 0.93 -6.25
N ALA A 119 0.05 1.52 -6.70
CA ALA A 119 0.08 2.58 -7.71
C ALA A 119 1.01 3.74 -7.29
N LYS A 120 0.95 4.18 -6.03
CA LYS A 120 1.84 5.22 -5.48
C LYS A 120 3.31 4.79 -5.39
N THR A 121 3.55 3.50 -5.22
CA THR A 121 4.92 2.95 -5.17
C THR A 121 5.51 2.90 -6.57
N VAL A 122 4.75 2.44 -7.56
CA VAL A 122 5.17 2.41 -8.98
C VAL A 122 5.47 3.81 -9.50
N ASP A 123 4.69 4.81 -9.10
CA ASP A 123 4.86 6.20 -9.54
C ASP A 123 6.20 6.82 -9.12
N LYS A 124 6.94 6.17 -8.21
CA LYS A 124 8.24 6.62 -7.69
C LYS A 124 9.42 5.83 -8.27
N LEU A 125 9.18 4.85 -9.15
CA LEU A 125 10.21 4.05 -9.81
C LEU A 125 10.81 4.80 -11.01
#